data_AF-A0A7R9YR24-F1
#
_entry.id   AF-A0A7R9YR24-F1
#
_cell.length_a   1.000
_cell.length_b   1.000
_cell.length_c   1.000
_cell.angle_alpha   90.00
_cell.angle_beta   90.00
_cell.angle_gamma   90.00
#
_symmetry.space_group_name_H-M   'P 1'
#
loop_
_entity.id
_entity.type
_entity.pdbx_description
1 polymer ?
#
loop_
_entity_poly.entity_id
_entity_poly.type
_entity_poly.pdbx_seq_one_letter_code
_entity_poly.pdbx_strand_id
1 'polypeptide(L)'
;LDKYWAPLYDGNIPGSKWTKPFICPMDHVFDIEAWWDRPLPEDAFGPNLEWREYSFLDNPRLPRRVSENRLRISECQGSCDGLDECGDVCIRTGIKYTPAVDGMLNVSAGIDWKQLKEAVNTDKAKAYKILYLDQKALDLLHTSWTTLEDGDIKMFKHRLNHYVSVICCLEEQPGWIWYDFFSDTYPRRDRFDRHFKNRWKFFKGETNVLAADSPTDD
;
A
#
# COMPACT_ATOMS: atom_id res chain seq x y z
N LEU A 1 -1.95 17.85 -16.22
CA LEU A 1 -1.40 16.66 -16.92
C LEU A 1 -2.63 15.93 -17.43
N ASP A 2 -2.80 15.72 -18.73
CA ASP A 2 -4.15 15.45 -19.26
C ASP A 2 -4.58 13.99 -19.06
N LYS A 3 -5.48 13.78 -18.10
CA LYS A 3 -6.25 12.54 -17.97
C LYS A 3 -7.09 12.33 -19.23
N TYR A 4 -7.09 11.13 -19.81
CA TYR A 4 -7.92 10.80 -20.97
C TYR A 4 -9.38 10.60 -20.53
N TRP A 5 -10.28 11.47 -20.99
CA TRP A 5 -11.70 11.50 -20.58
C TRP A 5 -12.66 10.84 -21.58
N ALA A 6 -12.16 10.10 -22.56
CA ALA A 6 -13.00 9.43 -23.56
C ALA A 6 -13.13 7.92 -23.28
N PRO A 7 -14.16 7.25 -23.83
CA PRO A 7 -14.35 5.83 -23.67
C PRO A 7 -13.09 5.06 -24.10
N LEU A 8 -12.64 4.16 -23.22
CA LEU A 8 -11.64 3.17 -23.58
C LEU A 8 -12.37 2.03 -24.31
N TYR A 9 -11.89 1.65 -25.48
CA TYR A 9 -12.37 0.47 -26.21
C TYR A 9 -11.48 -0.70 -25.83
N ASP A 10 -12.02 -1.71 -25.14
CA ASP A 10 -11.26 -2.86 -24.65
C ASP A 10 -10.04 -2.43 -23.80
N GLY A 11 -10.26 -1.46 -22.91
CA GLY A 11 -9.20 -0.88 -22.08
C GLY A 11 -8.14 -0.06 -22.84
N ASN A 12 -8.31 0.16 -24.15
CA ASN A 12 -7.38 0.91 -25.01
C ASN A 12 -7.94 2.26 -25.45
N ILE A 13 -7.06 3.24 -25.62
CA ILE A 13 -7.40 4.53 -26.25
C ILE A 13 -7.58 4.27 -27.76
N PRO A 14 -8.72 4.68 -28.38
CA PRO A 14 -8.92 4.59 -29.82
C PRO A 14 -7.73 5.10 -30.62
N GLY A 15 -7.19 4.26 -31.51
CA GLY A 15 -6.03 4.58 -32.34
C GLY A 15 -4.67 4.31 -31.69
N SER A 16 -4.63 3.92 -30.42
CA SER A 16 -3.40 3.43 -29.78
C SER A 16 -3.04 2.03 -30.26
N LYS A 17 -1.79 1.83 -30.68
CA LYS A 17 -1.24 0.52 -31.07
C LYS A 17 -0.62 -0.25 -29.90
N TRP A 18 -0.75 0.24 -28.68
CA TRP A 18 -0.15 -0.41 -27.51
C TRP A 18 -0.99 -1.60 -27.05
N THR A 19 -0.46 -2.80 -27.22
CA THR A 19 -0.93 -3.99 -26.49
C THR A 19 -0.59 -3.84 -25.01
N LYS A 20 -1.57 -3.56 -24.17
CA LYS A 20 -1.39 -3.53 -22.71
C LYS A 20 -1.25 -4.97 -22.20
N PRO A 21 -0.18 -5.32 -21.48
CA PRO A 21 -0.02 -6.67 -20.91
C PRO A 21 -0.76 -6.86 -19.56
N PHE A 22 -1.70 -5.97 -19.23
CA PHE A 22 -2.22 -5.65 -17.89
C PHE A 22 -1.14 -5.28 -16.86
N ILE A 23 -0.66 -4.05 -16.98
CA ILE A 23 -0.33 -3.18 -15.85
C ILE A 23 -1.18 -1.93 -16.09
N CYS A 24 -2.18 -1.67 -15.23
CA CYS A 24 -2.94 -0.43 -15.28
C CYS A 24 -1.95 0.69 -14.95
N PRO A 25 -1.69 1.64 -15.87
CA PRO A 25 -0.73 2.69 -15.59
C PRO A 25 -1.24 3.51 -14.40
N MET A 26 -0.29 3.94 -13.56
CA MET A 26 -0.58 4.53 -12.24
C MET A 26 -1.54 5.73 -12.33
N ASP A 27 -1.52 6.44 -13.46
CA ASP A 27 -2.39 7.57 -13.82
C ASP A 27 -3.89 7.23 -13.97
N HIS A 28 -4.24 5.96 -14.16
CA HIS A 28 -5.64 5.50 -14.22
C HIS A 28 -6.15 5.01 -12.86
N VAL A 29 -5.25 4.67 -11.93
CA VAL A 29 -5.59 4.25 -10.56
C VAL A 29 -5.54 5.43 -9.60
N PHE A 30 -4.52 6.27 -9.74
CA PHE A 30 -4.32 7.45 -8.91
C PHE A 30 -4.86 8.71 -9.57
N ASP A 31 -5.51 9.54 -8.77
CA ASP A 31 -5.88 10.89 -9.15
C ASP A 31 -4.66 11.80 -8.97
N ILE A 32 -3.81 11.85 -10.00
CA ILE A 32 -2.57 12.63 -9.99
C ILE A 32 -2.87 14.12 -9.76
N GLU A 33 -4.01 14.63 -10.25
CA GLU A 33 -4.40 16.02 -10.06
C GLU A 33 -4.82 16.29 -8.61
N ALA A 34 -5.62 15.39 -8.00
CA ALA A 34 -5.97 15.51 -6.59
C ALA A 34 -4.78 15.32 -5.64
N TRP A 35 -3.79 14.51 -6.03
CA TRP A 35 -2.62 14.24 -5.20
C TRP A 35 -1.50 15.29 -5.37
N TRP A 36 -1.13 15.66 -6.59
CA TRP A 36 0.01 16.54 -6.88
C TRP A 36 -0.34 18.02 -6.88
N ASP A 37 -1.49 18.40 -7.47
CA ASP A 37 -1.86 19.81 -7.66
C ASP A 37 -2.66 20.39 -6.47
N ARG A 38 -3.23 19.52 -5.62
CA ARG A 38 -4.09 19.91 -4.51
C ARG A 38 -3.58 19.37 -3.17
N PRO A 39 -2.62 20.06 -2.53
CA PRO A 39 -2.12 19.62 -1.23
C PRO A 39 -3.25 19.62 -0.20
N LEU A 40 -3.52 18.46 0.38
CA LEU A 40 -4.52 18.29 1.44
C LEU A 40 -3.92 18.70 2.80
N PRO A 41 -4.70 19.40 3.66
CA PRO A 41 -4.24 19.84 4.99
C PRO A 41 -3.72 18.70 5.87
N GLU A 42 -2.53 18.84 6.45
CA GLU A 42 -1.90 17.76 7.22
C GLU A 42 -2.60 17.48 8.57
N ASP A 43 -3.29 18.47 9.13
CA ASP A 43 -4.07 18.34 10.36
C ASP A 43 -5.29 17.42 10.21
N ALA A 44 -5.88 17.35 9.01
CA ALA A 44 -7.05 16.54 8.72
C ALA A 44 -6.74 15.26 7.94
N PHE A 45 -5.61 15.22 7.23
CA PHE A 45 -5.25 14.13 6.31
C PHE A 45 -3.90 13.49 6.64
N GLY A 46 -3.21 13.92 7.70
CA GLY A 46 -1.87 13.42 8.02
C GLY A 46 -0.81 13.92 7.04
N PRO A 47 0.44 13.44 7.15
CA PRO A 47 1.54 13.93 6.31
C PRO A 47 1.32 13.65 4.82
N ASN A 48 1.86 14.51 3.96
CA ASN A 48 1.84 14.25 2.52
C ASN A 48 2.59 12.95 2.18
N LEU A 49 2.03 12.14 1.28
CA LEU A 49 2.69 10.90 0.81
C LEU A 49 3.16 11.11 -0.62
N GLU A 50 4.46 11.00 -0.85
CA GLU A 50 5.02 11.03 -2.20
C GLU A 50 5.08 9.61 -2.77
N TRP A 51 4.51 9.42 -3.97
CA TRP A 51 4.55 8.15 -4.70
C TRP A 51 5.49 8.26 -5.89
N ARG A 52 6.21 7.18 -6.18
CA ARG A 52 6.93 7.01 -7.45
C ARG A 52 6.79 5.55 -7.85
N GLU A 53 6.69 5.31 -9.16
CA GLU A 53 6.69 3.95 -9.67
C GLU A 53 7.98 3.23 -9.27
N TYR A 54 7.86 1.96 -8.86
CA TYR A 54 9.01 1.15 -8.45
C TYR A 54 10.05 1.02 -9.57
N SER A 55 9.59 1.06 -10.83
CA SER A 55 10.39 1.04 -12.07
C SER A 55 11.45 2.14 -12.12
N PHE A 56 11.29 3.21 -11.33
CA PHE A 56 12.31 4.25 -11.16
C PHE A 56 13.66 3.67 -10.75
N LEU A 57 13.67 2.66 -9.86
CA LEU A 57 14.91 2.05 -9.36
C LEU A 57 15.57 1.11 -10.38
N ASP A 58 14.83 0.66 -11.38
CA ASP A 58 15.30 -0.22 -12.45
C ASP A 58 15.75 0.57 -13.70
N ASN A 59 15.68 1.91 -13.65
CA ASN A 59 16.10 2.75 -14.75
C ASN A 59 17.63 2.65 -14.94
N PRO A 60 18.15 2.24 -16.11
CA PRO A 60 19.58 2.10 -16.35
C PRO A 60 20.35 3.43 -16.29
N ARG A 61 19.65 4.56 -16.34
CA ARG A 61 20.23 5.91 -16.19
C ARG A 61 20.33 6.36 -14.74
N LEU A 62 19.76 5.60 -13.79
CA LEU A 62 19.83 5.92 -12.37
C LEU A 62 21.28 5.75 -11.89
N PRO A 63 21.92 6.77 -11.29
CA PRO A 63 23.27 6.63 -10.79
C PRO A 63 23.37 5.55 -9.70
N ARG A 64 24.40 4.70 -9.79
CA ARG A 64 24.64 3.60 -8.82
C ARG A 64 24.65 4.07 -7.36
N ARG A 65 25.21 5.26 -7.10
CA ARG A 65 25.22 5.88 -5.75
C ARG A 65 23.83 6.08 -5.15
N VAL A 66 22.78 6.19 -5.98
CA VAL A 66 21.40 6.32 -5.53
C VAL A 66 20.81 4.93 -5.40
N SER A 67 20.94 4.10 -6.44
CA SER A 67 20.34 2.76 -6.45
C SER A 67 20.90 1.84 -5.37
N GLU A 68 22.17 1.96 -5.00
CA GLU A 68 22.83 1.11 -4.00
C GLU A 68 22.70 1.64 -2.57
N ASN A 69 22.19 2.86 -2.40
CA ASN A 69 22.03 3.47 -1.07
C ASN A 69 20.76 2.99 -0.36
N ARG A 70 20.71 1.68 -0.10
CA ARG A 70 19.56 0.96 0.45
C ARG A 70 19.84 0.44 1.85
N LEU A 71 18.91 0.69 2.77
CA LEU A 71 18.76 -0.04 4.02
C LEU A 71 17.75 -1.15 3.79
N ARG A 72 18.22 -2.39 3.82
CA ARG A 72 17.39 -3.59 3.71
C ARG A 72 16.81 -3.93 5.07
N ILE A 73 15.49 -3.99 5.13
CA ILE A 73 14.75 -4.43 6.30
C ILE A 73 14.33 -5.87 6.08
N SER A 74 14.84 -6.77 6.92
CA SER A 74 14.64 -8.21 6.84
C SER A 74 14.07 -8.77 8.14
N GLU A 75 13.38 -9.90 8.03
CA GLU A 75 12.94 -10.68 9.19
C GLU A 75 14.13 -11.42 9.82
N CYS A 76 14.27 -11.33 11.14
CA CYS A 76 15.10 -12.24 11.92
C CYS A 76 14.47 -13.64 11.97
N GLN A 77 15.27 -14.68 11.75
CA GLN A 77 14.83 -16.07 11.93
C GLN A 77 14.73 -16.43 13.42
N GLY A 78 13.75 -15.83 14.11
CA GLY A 78 13.52 -16.05 15.53
C GLY A 78 12.38 -15.17 16.07
N SER A 79 11.53 -15.76 16.91
CA SER A 79 10.76 -14.98 17.88
C SER A 79 11.71 -14.47 18.97
N CYS A 80 11.25 -13.63 19.89
CA CYS A 80 12.02 -13.23 21.07
C CYS A 80 12.31 -14.40 22.06
N ASP A 81 12.27 -15.64 21.57
CA ASP A 81 12.51 -16.89 22.28
C ASP A 81 13.74 -17.64 21.72
N GLY A 82 14.44 -17.08 20.72
CA GLY A 82 15.53 -17.72 19.97
C GLY A 82 16.96 -17.25 20.29
N LEU A 83 17.95 -18.00 19.78
CA LEU A 83 19.40 -17.76 19.86
C LEU A 83 19.97 -16.94 18.68
N ASP A 84 19.11 -16.23 17.95
CA ASP A 84 19.49 -15.46 16.76
C ASP A 84 19.85 -14.00 17.09
N GLU A 85 20.32 -13.24 16.09
CA GLU A 85 20.81 -11.86 16.26
C GLU A 85 19.78 -10.90 16.88
N CYS A 86 18.48 -11.15 16.68
CA CYS A 86 17.41 -10.40 17.35
C CYS A 86 17.02 -10.96 18.74
N GLY A 87 17.19 -12.27 18.97
CA GLY A 87 16.75 -12.96 20.17
C GLY A 87 17.44 -12.46 21.44
N ASP A 88 18.78 -12.38 21.44
CA ASP A 88 19.54 -11.99 22.63
C ASP A 88 19.24 -10.54 23.09
N VAL A 89 19.07 -9.62 22.15
CA VAL A 89 18.71 -8.23 22.45
C VAL A 89 17.25 -8.13 22.89
N CYS A 90 16.33 -8.83 22.21
CA CYS A 90 14.92 -8.80 22.55
C CYS A 90 14.65 -9.39 23.93
N ILE A 91 15.28 -10.51 24.30
CA ILE A 91 15.11 -11.14 25.62
C ILE A 91 15.55 -10.19 26.75
N ARG A 92 16.63 -9.45 26.55
CA ARG A 92 17.20 -8.58 27.59
C ARG A 92 16.54 -7.23 27.72
N THR A 93 16.07 -6.66 26.61
CA THR A 93 15.62 -5.26 26.55
C THR A 93 14.17 -5.10 26.09
N GLY A 94 13.55 -6.14 25.53
CA GLY A 94 12.26 -6.08 24.86
C GLY A 94 12.29 -5.40 23.49
N ILE A 95 13.48 -5.04 22.99
CA ILE A 95 13.65 -4.39 21.69
C ILE A 95 13.62 -5.44 20.57
N LYS A 96 12.68 -5.27 19.63
CA LYS A 96 12.40 -6.22 18.53
C LYS A 96 13.13 -5.91 17.22
N TYR A 97 14.21 -5.15 17.28
CA TYR A 97 15.00 -4.79 16.10
C TYR A 97 16.50 -4.74 16.41
N THR A 98 17.33 -4.91 15.39
CA THR A 98 18.78 -4.69 15.49
C THR A 98 19.17 -3.30 14.98
N PRO A 99 20.26 -2.70 15.49
CA PRO A 99 20.82 -1.50 14.90
C PRO A 99 21.22 -1.74 13.43
N ALA A 100 21.09 -0.72 12.59
CA ALA A 100 21.51 -0.81 11.20
C ALA A 100 23.04 -1.06 11.11
N VAL A 101 23.43 -2.18 10.51
CA VAL A 101 24.83 -2.58 10.26
C VAL A 101 24.94 -3.04 8.81
N ASP A 102 25.94 -2.54 8.09
CA ASP A 102 26.24 -2.91 6.69
C ASP A 102 25.02 -2.89 5.73
N GLY A 103 24.11 -1.94 5.95
CA GLY A 103 22.92 -1.76 5.11
C GLY A 103 21.79 -2.72 5.42
N MET A 104 21.84 -3.41 6.55
CA MET A 104 20.82 -4.34 7.01
C MET A 104 20.25 -3.91 8.37
N LEU A 105 18.94 -3.98 8.51
CA LEU A 105 18.18 -3.78 9.74
C LEU A 105 17.24 -4.96 9.90
N ASN A 106 17.43 -5.75 10.94
CA ASN A 106 16.58 -6.89 11.17
C ASN A 106 15.46 -6.55 12.15
N VAL A 107 14.25 -7.04 11.88
CA VAL A 107 13.07 -6.90 12.73
C VAL A 107 12.51 -8.28 13.09
N SER A 108 11.96 -8.42 14.29
CA SER A 108 11.28 -9.64 14.74
C SER A 108 9.76 -9.50 14.73
N ALA A 109 9.06 -10.63 14.85
CA ALA A 109 7.60 -10.69 14.80
C ALA A 109 6.90 -9.88 15.91
N GLY A 110 5.85 -9.18 15.50
CA GLY A 110 5.05 -8.34 16.38
C GLY A 110 5.78 -7.08 16.86
N ILE A 111 6.70 -6.54 16.06
CA ILE A 111 7.32 -5.23 16.31
C ILE A 111 6.23 -4.14 16.32
N ASP A 112 6.26 -3.29 17.35
CA ASP A 112 5.37 -2.15 17.46
C ASP A 112 5.81 -1.01 16.51
N TRP A 113 4.86 -0.21 16.02
CA TRP A 113 5.13 1.00 15.25
C TRP A 113 6.15 1.92 15.92
N LYS A 114 6.11 2.11 17.25
CA LYS A 114 7.06 2.98 17.95
C LYS A 114 8.49 2.46 17.86
N GLN A 115 8.67 1.16 18.05
CA GLN A 115 9.97 0.50 17.91
C GLN A 115 10.48 0.54 16.47
N LEU A 116 9.60 0.27 15.50
CA LEU A 116 9.96 0.37 14.09
C LEU A 116 10.38 1.79 13.71
N LYS A 117 9.62 2.80 14.16
CA LYS A 117 9.92 4.21 13.93
C LYS A 117 11.26 4.59 14.54
N GLU A 118 11.58 4.09 15.73
CA GLU A 118 12.88 4.31 16.36
C GLU A 118 14.01 3.65 15.56
N ALA A 119 13.85 2.39 15.16
CA ALA A 119 14.85 1.62 14.43
C ALA A 119 15.31 2.34 13.14
N VAL A 120 14.35 2.84 12.36
CA VAL A 120 14.64 3.55 11.09
C VAL A 120 15.11 4.99 11.29
N ASN A 121 14.91 5.57 12.49
CA ASN A 121 15.32 6.95 12.79
C ASN A 121 16.69 7.08 13.47
N THR A 122 17.40 5.97 13.66
CA THR A 122 18.79 5.99 14.15
C THR A 122 19.74 6.67 13.15
N ASP A 123 20.83 7.28 13.63
CA ASP A 123 21.80 7.95 12.74
C ASP A 123 22.41 7.01 11.70
N LYS A 124 22.62 5.74 12.08
CA LYS A 124 23.10 4.69 11.18
C LYS A 124 22.07 4.36 10.09
N ALA A 125 20.78 4.28 10.43
CA ALA A 125 19.73 4.04 9.45
C ALA A 125 19.53 5.24 8.52
N LYS A 126 19.56 6.47 9.04
CA LYS A 126 19.43 7.73 8.27
C LYS A 126 20.56 8.01 7.29
N ALA A 127 21.69 7.32 7.44
CA ALA A 127 22.76 7.31 6.44
C ALA A 127 22.25 6.78 5.09
N TYR A 128 21.28 5.87 5.12
CA TYR A 128 20.65 5.30 3.94
C TYR A 128 19.47 6.15 3.45
N LYS A 129 19.25 6.19 2.13
CA LYS A 129 18.18 7.01 1.52
C LYS A 129 17.01 6.21 1.00
N ILE A 130 17.19 4.92 0.79
CA ILE A 130 16.15 4.01 0.31
C ILE A 130 15.91 2.97 1.39
N LEU A 131 14.68 2.83 1.84
CA LEU A 131 14.25 1.68 2.63
C LEU A 131 13.80 0.59 1.67
N TYR A 132 14.39 -0.59 1.76
CA TYR A 132 14.01 -1.76 0.97
C TYR A 132 13.44 -2.82 1.91
N LEU A 133 12.17 -3.14 1.73
CA LEU A 133 11.46 -4.12 2.54
C LEU A 133 11.50 -5.48 1.84
N ASP A 134 12.05 -6.50 2.49
CA ASP A 134 11.93 -7.87 2.00
C ASP A 134 10.48 -8.37 2.12
N GLN A 135 10.10 -9.32 1.26
CA GLN A 135 8.74 -9.87 1.24
C GLN A 135 8.27 -10.36 2.63
N LYS A 136 9.16 -11.02 3.37
CA LYS A 136 8.87 -11.50 4.74
C LYS A 136 8.76 -10.38 5.76
N ALA A 137 9.50 -9.28 5.56
CA ALA A 137 9.37 -8.11 6.43
C ALA A 137 8.01 -7.41 6.25
N LEU A 138 7.39 -7.52 5.06
CA LEU A 138 6.06 -6.96 4.81
C LEU A 138 5.00 -7.59 5.73
N ASP A 139 5.07 -8.91 5.95
CA ASP A 139 4.16 -9.63 6.85
C ASP A 139 4.32 -9.15 8.31
N LEU A 140 5.54 -8.80 8.71
CA LEU A 140 5.81 -8.23 10.04
C LEU A 140 5.24 -6.82 10.17
N LEU A 141 5.39 -5.98 9.15
CA LEU A 141 4.87 -4.61 9.15
C LEU A 141 3.35 -4.55 9.19
N HIS A 142 2.66 -5.59 8.69
CA HIS A 142 1.22 -5.71 8.86
C HIS A 142 0.82 -5.72 10.34
N THR A 143 1.63 -6.33 11.23
CA THR A 143 1.36 -6.29 12.68
C THR A 143 1.61 -4.90 13.27
N SER A 144 2.65 -4.19 12.85
CA SER A 144 2.91 -2.81 13.28
C SER A 144 1.80 -1.85 12.85
N TRP A 145 1.16 -2.11 11.70
CA TRP A 145 -0.01 -1.34 11.27
C TRP A 145 -1.16 -1.42 12.28
N THR A 146 -1.33 -2.57 12.95
CA THR A 146 -2.40 -2.74 13.95
C THR A 146 -2.15 -2.00 15.25
N THR A 147 -0.95 -1.46 15.47
CA THR A 147 -0.58 -0.73 16.69
C THR A 147 -0.52 0.79 16.50
N LEU A 148 -0.83 1.29 15.29
CA LEU A 148 -1.00 2.72 15.03
C LEU A 148 -2.18 3.28 15.83
N GLU A 149 -2.10 4.55 16.20
CA GLU A 149 -3.20 5.25 16.86
C GLU A 149 -4.38 5.42 15.90
N ASP A 150 -5.62 5.27 16.40
CA ASP A 150 -6.84 5.35 15.58
C ASP A 150 -6.94 6.67 14.79
N GLY A 151 -6.44 7.76 15.37
CA GLY A 151 -6.37 9.07 14.72
C GLY A 151 -5.48 9.06 13.48
N ASP A 152 -4.29 8.47 13.59
CA ASP A 152 -3.32 8.35 12.49
C ASP A 152 -3.86 7.44 11.38
N ILE A 153 -4.47 6.31 11.75
CA ILE A 153 -5.12 5.39 10.81
C ILE A 153 -6.23 6.14 10.05
N LYS A 154 -7.06 6.91 10.75
CA LYS A 154 -8.15 7.66 10.15
C LYS A 154 -7.63 8.72 9.17
N MET A 155 -6.64 9.50 9.56
CA MET A 155 -6.03 10.53 8.71
C MET A 155 -5.40 9.91 7.45
N PHE A 156 -4.66 8.82 7.60
CA PHE A 156 -4.06 8.09 6.48
C PHE A 156 -5.11 7.53 5.52
N LYS A 157 -6.16 6.87 6.05
CA LYS A 157 -7.28 6.36 5.26
C LYS A 157 -7.99 7.48 4.50
N HIS A 158 -8.20 8.61 5.17
CA HIS A 158 -8.83 9.77 4.58
C HIS A 158 -7.99 10.28 3.40
N ARG A 159 -6.67 10.45 3.57
CA ARG A 159 -5.77 10.86 2.49
C ARG A 159 -5.80 9.89 1.30
N LEU A 160 -5.66 8.59 1.55
CA LEU A 160 -5.66 7.58 0.48
C LEU A 160 -6.97 7.54 -0.33
N ASN A 161 -8.11 7.76 0.31
CA ASN A 161 -9.41 7.85 -0.39
C ASN A 161 -9.48 8.99 -1.41
N HIS A 162 -8.66 10.04 -1.24
CA HIS A 162 -8.56 11.16 -2.17
C HIS A 162 -7.50 10.97 -3.26
N TYR A 163 -6.56 10.03 -3.08
CA TYR A 163 -5.50 9.78 -4.05
C TYR A 163 -5.91 8.83 -5.17
N VAL A 164 -7.06 8.17 -5.05
CA VAL A 164 -7.55 7.21 -6.03
C VAL A 164 -8.58 7.82 -6.96
N SER A 165 -8.59 7.35 -8.20
CA SER A 165 -9.52 7.77 -9.23
C SER A 165 -10.40 6.61 -9.70
N VAL A 166 -11.20 6.90 -10.73
CA VAL A 166 -12.06 5.92 -11.39
C VAL A 166 -11.23 5.02 -12.29
N ILE A 167 -11.42 3.71 -12.15
CA ILE A 167 -10.88 2.70 -13.07
C ILE A 167 -11.99 2.29 -14.04
N CYS A 168 -11.67 2.29 -15.33
CA CYS A 168 -12.51 1.73 -16.38
C CYS A 168 -11.74 0.63 -17.12
N CYS A 169 -12.04 -0.63 -16.81
CA CYS A 169 -11.50 -1.78 -17.54
C CYS A 169 -12.60 -2.76 -17.96
N LEU A 170 -13.87 -2.33 -17.99
CA LEU A 170 -14.98 -3.19 -18.39
C LEU A 170 -15.39 -2.87 -19.83
N GLU A 171 -15.70 -3.93 -20.58
CA GLU A 171 -16.09 -3.89 -21.99
C GLU A 171 -17.47 -3.23 -22.18
N GLU A 172 -18.35 -3.38 -21.21
CA GLU A 172 -19.64 -2.67 -21.12
C GLU A 172 -19.52 -1.43 -20.23
N GLN A 173 -20.28 -0.37 -20.50
CA GLN A 173 -20.29 0.89 -19.73
C GLN A 173 -21.03 0.73 -18.38
N PRO A 174 -20.37 0.34 -17.28
CA PRO A 174 -21.05 0.01 -16.02
C PRO A 174 -21.21 1.25 -15.12
N GLY A 175 -20.98 2.44 -15.67
CA GLY A 175 -20.74 3.66 -14.89
C GLY A 175 -19.30 3.78 -14.38
N TRP A 176 -19.10 4.68 -13.41
CA TRP A 176 -17.78 5.00 -12.86
C TRP A 176 -17.49 4.11 -11.65
N ILE A 177 -16.52 3.19 -11.78
CA ILE A 177 -16.06 2.35 -10.66
C ILE A 177 -14.86 3.01 -10.00
N TRP A 178 -15.00 3.36 -8.73
CA TRP A 178 -13.93 3.96 -7.95
C TRP A 178 -13.08 2.87 -7.30
N TYR A 179 -11.75 3.02 -7.40
CA TYR A 179 -10.86 2.16 -6.65
C TYR A 179 -10.98 2.47 -5.14
N ASP A 180 -10.99 1.43 -4.32
CA ASP A 180 -11.05 1.50 -2.86
C ASP A 180 -9.86 0.71 -2.29
N PHE A 181 -8.84 1.44 -1.80
CA PHE A 181 -7.64 0.86 -1.19
C PHE A 181 -7.94 -0.08 -0.04
N PHE A 182 -9.08 0.12 0.63
CA PHE A 182 -9.44 -0.60 1.84
C PHE A 182 -10.56 -1.60 1.56
N SER A 183 -10.80 -1.96 0.29
CA SER A 183 -11.91 -2.81 -0.13
C SER A 183 -11.93 -4.20 0.52
N ASP A 184 -10.80 -4.69 1.00
CA ASP A 184 -10.61 -5.94 1.71
C ASP A 184 -10.77 -5.82 3.25
N THR A 185 -10.81 -4.60 3.78
CA THR A 185 -10.98 -4.33 5.22
C THR A 185 -12.46 -4.31 5.63
N TYR A 186 -12.74 -4.81 6.84
CA TYR A 186 -14.09 -4.88 7.41
C TYR A 186 -14.07 -4.69 8.93
N PRO A 187 -15.03 -3.96 9.51
CA PRO A 187 -16.02 -3.11 8.84
C PRO A 187 -15.35 -1.89 8.19
N ARG A 188 -15.90 -1.39 7.08
CA ARG A 188 -15.37 -0.19 6.41
C ARG A 188 -16.44 0.78 5.91
N ARG A 189 -15.98 2.00 5.64
CA ARG A 189 -16.65 3.03 4.86
C ARG A 189 -15.80 3.28 3.63
N ASP A 190 -16.41 3.35 2.47
CA ASP A 190 -15.70 3.80 1.27
C ASP A 190 -15.66 5.33 1.19
N ARG A 191 -15.09 5.86 0.10
CA ARG A 191 -15.00 7.31 -0.15
C ARG A 191 -16.35 8.03 -0.26
N PHE A 192 -17.46 7.32 -0.41
CA PHE A 192 -18.82 7.87 -0.49
C PHE A 192 -19.61 7.64 0.80
N ASP A 193 -18.92 7.27 1.88
CA ASP A 193 -19.49 6.94 3.18
C ASP A 193 -20.49 5.76 3.15
N ARG A 194 -20.39 4.87 2.15
CA ARG A 194 -21.20 3.64 2.11
C ARG A 194 -20.63 2.63 3.10
N HIS A 195 -21.49 2.02 3.91
CA HIS A 195 -21.08 1.05 4.94
C HIS A 195 -21.03 -0.39 4.43
N PHE A 196 -19.87 -1.02 4.55
CA PHE A 196 -19.68 -2.43 4.25
C PHE A 196 -19.38 -3.20 5.54
N LYS A 197 -20.34 -4.04 5.96
CA LYS A 197 -20.24 -4.83 7.20
C LYS A 197 -19.74 -6.26 6.98
N ASN A 198 -20.06 -6.84 5.82
CA ASN A 198 -19.86 -8.25 5.56
C ASN A 198 -18.65 -8.48 4.65
N ARG A 199 -17.82 -9.48 4.97
CA ARG A 199 -16.70 -9.91 4.11
C ARG A 199 -17.19 -10.30 2.72
N TRP A 200 -16.33 -10.10 1.72
CA TRP A 200 -16.57 -10.60 0.37
C TRP A 200 -16.91 -12.09 0.40
N LYS A 201 -18.03 -12.44 -0.24
CA LYS A 201 -18.34 -13.84 -0.59
C LYS A 201 -17.76 -14.09 -1.97
N PHE A 202 -16.66 -14.83 -2.02
CA PHE A 202 -16.07 -15.23 -3.29
C PHE A 202 -16.94 -16.33 -3.90
N PHE A 203 -17.48 -16.08 -5.09
CA PHE A 203 -18.12 -17.10 -5.89
C PHE A 203 -17.08 -17.68 -6.84
N LYS A 204 -16.88 -18.99 -6.79
CA LYS A 204 -16.09 -19.67 -7.81
C LYS A 204 -16.96 -19.74 -9.06
N GLY A 205 -16.47 -19.29 -10.21
CA GLY A 205 -17.23 -19.10 -11.46
C GLY A 205 -17.89 -20.35 -12.07
N GLU A 206 -17.99 -21.45 -11.33
CA GLU A 206 -18.67 -22.69 -11.70
C GLU A 206 -20.00 -22.90 -10.96
N THR A 207 -20.38 -22.04 -10.02
CA THR A 207 -21.73 -22.08 -9.47
C THR A 207 -22.69 -21.37 -10.41
N ASN A 208 -23.49 -22.15 -11.13
CA ASN A 208 -24.74 -21.70 -11.74
C ASN A 208 -25.57 -20.98 -10.68
N VAL A 209 -25.52 -19.64 -10.66
CA VAL A 209 -26.44 -18.84 -9.85
C VAL A 209 -27.78 -18.94 -10.57
N LEU A 210 -28.61 -19.89 -10.13
CA LEU A 210 -30.04 -19.83 -10.38
C LEU A 210 -30.51 -18.48 -9.83
N ALA A 211 -31.06 -17.66 -10.72
CA ALA A 211 -31.74 -16.43 -10.36
C ALA A 211 -32.88 -16.75 -9.37
N ALA A 212 -32.70 -16.34 -8.12
CA ALA A 212 -33.69 -16.25 -7.05
C ALA A 212 -33.02 -15.36 -5.98
N ASP A 213 -33.52 -14.20 -5.56
CA ASP A 213 -34.86 -13.63 -5.62
C ASP A 213 -34.74 -12.11 -5.79
N SER A 214 -35.57 -11.53 -6.65
CA SER A 214 -35.90 -10.10 -6.60
C SER A 214 -36.60 -9.80 -5.27
N PRO A 215 -36.25 -8.72 -4.54
CA PRO A 215 -37.05 -8.28 -3.42
C PRO A 215 -38.41 -7.82 -3.96
N THR A 216 -39.48 -8.46 -3.50
CA THR A 216 -40.84 -7.93 -3.65
C THR A 216 -40.96 -6.70 -2.76
N ASP A 217 -41.25 -5.55 -3.36
CA ASP A 217 -41.80 -4.39 -2.67
C ASP A 217 -43.22 -4.74 -2.20
N ASP A 218 -43.45 -4.69 -0.88
CA ASP A 218 -44.73 -4.47 -0.22
C ASP A 218 -44.53 -3.39 0.85
#